data_AF-A0A936T8Z8-F1
#
_entry.id   AF-A0A936T8Z8-F1
#
_cell.length_a   1.000
_cell.length_b   1.000
_cell.length_c   1.000
_cell.angle_alpha   90.00
_cell.angle_beta   90.00
_cell.angle_gamma   90.00
#
_symmetry.space_group_name_H-M   'P 1'
#
loop_
_entity.id
_entity.type
_entity.pdbx_description
1 polymer ?
#
loop_
_entity_poly.entity_id
_entity_poly.type
_entity_poly.pdbx_seq_one_letter_code
_entity_poly.pdbx_strand_id
1 'polypeptide(L)'
;MELKNAMPSEINKVKWYADKVENKLRYTYPLNENSLVLDVGGYEGEFAAQIFSRYQTKIIVFEPVSFYYNYLETIFHLNKNIQIIPKGLGAKNEELTISVMEEASSYNRKASQHKKGKDEKIRIIDVKDFIKENNLQQIDLIKINIEGAEYDLLDRMIEINFIKKCNNLQIQFHDFYPGYESRYKKIHNELSKTHHLTYQYPFVWENWELNKS
;
A
#
# COMPACT_ATOMS: atom_id res chain seq x y z
N MET A 1 0.38 29.06 -18.85
CA MET A 1 -0.76 28.17 -19.17
C MET A 1 -1.10 27.44 -17.88
N GLU A 2 -2.34 27.55 -17.41
CA GLU A 2 -2.72 27.54 -16.00
C GLU A 2 -2.61 26.17 -15.30
N LEU A 3 -1.80 26.10 -14.22
CA LEU A 3 -1.76 25.01 -13.24
C LEU A 3 -3.00 24.99 -12.30
N LYS A 4 -4.05 25.77 -12.57
CA LYS A 4 -5.16 26.00 -11.62
C LYS A 4 -6.13 24.82 -11.46
N ASN A 5 -6.04 23.80 -12.30
CA ASN A 5 -6.93 22.63 -12.27
C ASN A 5 -6.20 21.30 -12.05
N ALA A 6 -4.90 21.31 -11.76
CA ALA A 6 -4.14 20.09 -11.51
C ALA A 6 -4.42 19.58 -10.09
N MET A 7 -4.64 18.27 -9.95
CA MET A 7 -4.77 17.61 -8.66
C MET A 7 -3.46 17.75 -7.87
N PRO A 8 -3.51 17.84 -6.53
CA PRO A 8 -2.30 17.86 -5.70
C PRO A 8 -1.30 16.74 -6.03
N SER A 9 -1.78 15.53 -6.30
CA SER A 9 -0.96 14.39 -6.71
C SER A 9 -0.21 14.63 -8.03
N GLU A 10 -0.83 15.25 -9.03
CA GLU A 10 -0.21 15.56 -10.32
C GLU A 10 0.96 16.53 -10.16
N ILE A 11 0.77 17.58 -9.34
CA ILE A 11 1.81 18.58 -9.06
C ILE A 11 2.99 17.94 -8.32
N ASN A 12 2.71 17.14 -7.29
CA ASN A 12 3.75 16.54 -6.46
C ASN A 12 4.48 15.38 -7.16
N LYS A 13 3.85 14.67 -8.10
CA LYS A 13 4.50 13.65 -8.93
C LYS A 13 5.67 14.25 -9.73
N VAL A 14 5.52 15.45 -10.28
CA VAL A 14 6.61 16.13 -11.01
C VAL A 14 7.82 16.31 -10.11
N LYS A 15 7.61 16.77 -8.87
CA LYS A 15 8.68 16.96 -7.90
C LYS A 15 9.34 15.63 -7.50
N TRP A 16 8.55 14.60 -7.20
CA TRP A 16 9.03 13.26 -6.86
C TRP A 16 10.02 12.70 -7.89
N TYR A 17 9.66 12.76 -9.18
CA TYR A 17 10.51 12.28 -10.26
C TYR A 17 11.72 13.18 -10.50
N ALA A 18 11.57 14.50 -10.38
CA ALA A 18 12.67 15.45 -10.50
C ALA A 18 13.75 15.23 -9.43
N ASP A 19 13.33 14.93 -8.20
CA ASP A 19 14.24 14.71 -7.07
C ASP A 19 14.95 13.34 -7.14
N LYS A 20 14.49 12.42 -8.01
CA LYS A 20 15.06 11.06 -8.22
C LYS A 20 15.23 10.27 -6.91
N VAL A 21 14.32 10.47 -5.98
CA VAL A 21 14.40 9.95 -4.61
C VAL A 21 13.79 8.57 -4.44
N GLU A 22 13.08 8.06 -5.43
CA GLU A 22 12.28 6.83 -5.34
C GLU A 22 13.03 5.64 -4.76
N ASN A 23 14.16 5.27 -5.36
CA ASN A 23 14.95 4.14 -4.87
C ASN A 23 15.43 4.31 -3.42
N LYS A 24 15.73 5.55 -3.03
CA LYS A 24 16.22 5.88 -1.69
C LYS A 24 15.09 5.88 -0.68
N LEU A 25 13.93 6.45 -0.99
CA LEU A 25 12.85 6.64 -0.03
C LEU A 25 11.89 5.45 0.03
N ARG A 26 11.53 4.83 -1.10
CA ARG A 26 10.55 3.74 -1.12
C ARG A 26 11.10 2.39 -0.65
N TYR A 27 12.41 2.17 -0.77
CA TYR A 27 12.99 0.83 -0.56
C TYR A 27 14.13 0.79 0.46
N THR A 28 14.46 1.90 1.13
CA THR A 28 15.55 1.92 2.11
C THR A 28 15.02 2.05 3.53
N TYR A 29 15.11 0.96 4.29
CA TYR A 29 14.65 0.85 5.66
C TYR A 29 15.66 0.06 6.52
N PRO A 30 15.64 0.20 7.85
CA PRO A 30 16.49 -0.59 8.76
C PRO A 30 15.92 -2.01 8.97
N LEU A 31 15.76 -2.77 7.87
CA LEU A 31 15.20 -4.12 7.86
C LEU A 31 16.29 -5.19 7.79
N ASN A 32 15.93 -6.42 8.14
CA ASN A 32 16.75 -7.62 7.97
C ASN A 32 15.86 -8.84 7.69
N GLU A 33 16.45 -10.03 7.56
CA GLU A 33 15.75 -11.26 7.21
C GLU A 33 14.68 -11.71 8.22
N ASN A 34 14.75 -11.21 9.46
CA ASN A 34 13.75 -11.48 10.49
C ASN A 34 12.60 -10.47 10.50
N SER A 35 12.74 -9.37 9.75
CA SER A 35 11.71 -8.33 9.69
C SER A 35 10.45 -8.82 8.96
N LEU A 36 9.29 -8.38 9.46
CA LEU A 36 7.99 -8.62 8.85
C LEU A 36 7.53 -7.38 8.08
N VAL A 37 7.23 -7.58 6.80
CA VAL A 37 6.73 -6.55 5.89
C VAL A 37 5.34 -6.91 5.39
N LEU A 38 4.41 -5.96 5.43
CA LEU A 38 3.12 -6.08 4.75
C LEU A 38 3.11 -5.18 3.50
N ASP A 39 2.83 -5.76 2.34
CA ASP A 39 2.56 -5.03 1.10
C ASP A 39 1.05 -5.07 0.83
N VAL A 40 0.37 -3.96 1.14
CA VAL A 40 -1.07 -3.84 0.97
C VAL A 40 -1.35 -3.17 -0.38
N GLY A 41 -1.94 -3.96 -1.30
CA GLY A 41 -2.09 -3.63 -2.73
C GLY A 41 -0.87 -4.07 -3.54
N GLY A 42 -0.69 -5.39 -3.67
CA GLY A 42 0.51 -6.01 -4.24
C GLY A 42 0.75 -5.73 -5.73
N TYR A 43 -0.30 -5.54 -6.52
CA TYR A 43 -0.24 -5.29 -7.96
C TYR A 43 0.71 -6.29 -8.67
N GLU A 44 1.69 -5.81 -9.43
CA GLU A 44 2.71 -6.62 -10.09
C GLU A 44 3.90 -7.02 -9.19
N GLY A 45 3.87 -6.71 -7.89
CA GLY A 45 4.83 -7.22 -6.92
C GLY A 45 6.18 -6.51 -6.92
N GLU A 46 6.32 -5.38 -7.60
CA GLU A 46 7.57 -4.61 -7.66
C GLU A 46 8.09 -4.29 -6.26
N PHE A 47 7.23 -3.76 -5.38
CA PHE A 47 7.62 -3.40 -4.02
C PHE A 47 8.11 -4.61 -3.23
N ALA A 48 7.35 -5.70 -3.21
CA ALA A 48 7.74 -6.95 -2.56
C ALA A 48 9.09 -7.48 -3.09
N ALA A 49 9.31 -7.49 -4.41
CA ALA A 49 10.57 -7.92 -5.01
C ALA A 49 11.75 -7.04 -4.60
N GLN A 50 11.56 -5.72 -4.62
CA GLN A 50 12.58 -4.74 -4.25
C GLN A 50 12.98 -4.86 -2.77
N ILE A 51 12.00 -4.96 -1.87
CA ILE A 51 12.26 -5.15 -0.43
C ILE A 51 12.94 -6.49 -0.17
N PHE A 52 12.43 -7.58 -0.75
CA PHE A 52 13.01 -8.91 -0.56
C PHE A 52 14.45 -8.97 -1.08
N SER A 53 14.74 -8.42 -2.26
CA SER A 53 16.08 -8.42 -2.83
C SER A 53 17.11 -7.67 -1.98
N ARG A 54 16.69 -6.69 -1.18
CA ARG A 54 17.58 -5.91 -0.31
C ARG A 54 17.80 -6.55 1.05
N TYR A 55 16.75 -7.13 1.62
CA TYR A 55 16.72 -7.47 3.04
C TYR A 55 16.38 -8.93 3.35
N GLN A 56 15.90 -9.70 2.37
CA GLN A 56 15.46 -11.09 2.52
C GLN A 56 14.39 -11.27 3.62
N THR A 57 13.60 -10.23 3.87
CA THR A 57 12.53 -10.16 4.89
C THR A 57 11.45 -11.21 4.67
N LYS A 58 10.62 -11.44 5.70
CA LYS A 58 9.31 -12.08 5.54
C LYS A 58 8.32 -11.04 5.01
N ILE A 59 7.63 -11.32 3.90
CA ILE A 59 6.69 -10.41 3.25
C ILE A 59 5.33 -11.10 3.11
N ILE A 60 4.28 -10.40 3.52
CA ILE A 60 2.89 -10.79 3.24
C ILE A 60 2.31 -9.75 2.27
N VAL A 61 1.90 -10.21 1.09
CA VAL A 61 1.34 -9.38 0.03
C VAL A 61 -0.17 -9.58 -0.02
N PHE A 62 -0.95 -8.51 0.07
CA PHE A 62 -2.40 -8.52 -0.11
C PHE A 62 -2.74 -8.05 -1.51
N GLU A 63 -3.31 -8.95 -2.31
CA GLU A 63 -3.75 -8.65 -3.67
C GLU A 63 -5.09 -9.33 -3.96
N PRO A 64 -6.22 -8.59 -3.95
CA PRO A 64 -7.53 -9.17 -4.17
C PRO A 64 -7.85 -9.50 -5.63
N VAL A 65 -7.20 -8.86 -6.61
CA VAL A 65 -7.53 -9.03 -8.03
C VAL A 65 -6.91 -10.31 -8.55
N SER A 66 -7.72 -11.23 -9.07
CA SER A 66 -7.28 -12.58 -9.46
C SER A 66 -6.16 -12.55 -10.50
N PHE A 67 -6.16 -11.58 -11.42
CA PHE A 67 -5.10 -11.44 -12.41
C PHE A 67 -3.74 -11.18 -11.74
N TYR A 68 -3.66 -10.16 -10.89
CA TYR A 68 -2.41 -9.81 -10.20
C TYR A 68 -2.02 -10.89 -9.18
N TYR A 69 -2.96 -11.46 -8.45
CA TYR A 69 -2.71 -12.59 -7.56
C TYR A 69 -2.05 -13.77 -8.30
N ASN A 70 -2.63 -14.22 -9.42
CA ASN A 70 -2.07 -15.33 -10.20
C ASN A 70 -0.69 -15.01 -10.77
N TYR A 71 -0.46 -13.75 -11.15
CA TYR A 71 0.86 -13.28 -11.58
C TYR A 71 1.88 -13.33 -10.45
N LEU A 72 1.52 -12.81 -9.27
CA LEU A 72 2.35 -12.83 -8.05
C LEU A 72 2.71 -14.26 -7.64
N GLU A 73 1.74 -15.18 -7.64
CA GLU A 73 1.99 -16.60 -7.40
C GLU A 73 3.01 -17.16 -8.40
N THR A 74 2.88 -16.82 -9.69
CA THR A 74 3.83 -17.28 -10.72
C THR A 74 5.26 -16.82 -10.42
N ILE A 75 5.46 -15.57 -10.03
CA ILE A 75 6.81 -15.02 -9.81
C ILE A 75 7.39 -15.32 -8.42
N PHE A 76 6.55 -15.58 -7.42
CA PHE A 76 6.99 -15.79 -6.03
C PHE A 76 6.79 -17.22 -5.50
N HIS A 77 6.20 -18.16 -6.25
CA HIS A 77 5.89 -19.52 -5.75
C HIS A 77 7.06 -20.28 -5.09
N LEU A 78 8.32 -20.05 -5.51
CA LEU A 78 9.49 -20.72 -4.91
C LEU A 78 10.01 -20.01 -3.66
N ASN A 79 9.57 -18.79 -3.39
CA ASN A 79 10.06 -17.97 -2.29
C ASN A 79 9.20 -18.14 -1.05
N LYS A 80 9.64 -19.00 -0.13
CA LYS A 80 8.94 -19.29 1.13
C LYS A 80 8.83 -18.09 2.09
N ASN A 81 9.58 -17.03 1.85
CA ASN A 81 9.53 -15.81 2.66
C ASN A 81 8.52 -14.79 2.12
N ILE A 82 7.91 -15.03 0.94
CA ILE A 82 6.87 -14.18 0.38
C ILE A 82 5.57 -14.97 0.32
N GLN A 83 4.57 -14.54 1.09
CA GLN A 83 3.23 -15.11 1.09
C GLN A 83 2.28 -14.16 0.38
N ILE A 84 1.52 -14.67 -0.60
CA ILE A 84 0.47 -13.90 -1.27
C ILE A 84 -0.89 -14.27 -0.67
N ILE A 85 -1.69 -13.27 -0.32
CA ILE A 85 -3.05 -13.43 0.17
C ILE A 85 -4.02 -12.89 -0.89
N PRO A 86 -4.92 -13.72 -1.46
CA PRO A 86 -5.89 -13.34 -2.49
C PRO A 86 -7.08 -12.54 -1.89
N LYS A 87 -6.78 -11.53 -1.07
CA LYS A 87 -7.75 -10.67 -0.38
C LYS A 87 -7.14 -9.28 -0.22
N GLY A 88 -7.99 -8.26 -0.18
CA GLY A 88 -7.61 -6.93 0.31
C GLY A 88 -7.58 -6.89 1.83
N LEU A 89 -6.73 -6.05 2.41
CA LEU A 89 -6.73 -5.74 3.83
C LEU A 89 -7.50 -4.44 4.04
N GLY A 90 -8.54 -4.44 4.90
CA GLY A 90 -9.40 -3.28 5.08
C GLY A 90 -9.98 -3.15 6.48
N ALA A 91 -11.00 -2.31 6.63
CA ALA A 91 -11.59 -1.96 7.93
C ALA A 91 -12.58 -2.99 8.48
N LYS A 92 -13.09 -3.89 7.63
CA LYS A 92 -14.11 -4.89 7.95
C LYS A 92 -14.06 -6.04 6.94
N ASN A 93 -14.62 -7.19 7.32
CA ASN A 93 -14.83 -8.30 6.40
C ASN A 93 -15.98 -7.97 5.44
N GLU A 94 -15.71 -7.98 4.14
CA GLU A 94 -16.74 -7.75 3.12
C GLU A 94 -16.37 -8.37 1.76
N GLU A 95 -17.38 -8.51 0.90
CA GLU A 95 -17.20 -8.83 -0.51
C GLU A 95 -17.59 -7.59 -1.31
N LEU A 96 -16.71 -7.14 -2.19
CA LEU A 96 -16.92 -5.99 -3.07
C LEU A 96 -16.90 -6.45 -4.52
N THR A 97 -17.65 -5.77 -5.37
CA THR A 97 -17.52 -5.90 -6.82
C THR A 97 -16.74 -4.72 -7.33
N ILE A 98 -15.58 -4.97 -7.94
CA ILE A 98 -14.76 -3.93 -8.58
C ILE A 98 -14.84 -4.06 -10.09
N SER A 99 -14.81 -2.93 -10.78
CA SER A 99 -14.64 -2.94 -12.24
C SER A 99 -13.14 -2.90 -12.52
N VAL A 100 -12.61 -3.98 -13.08
CA VAL A 100 -11.19 -4.01 -13.50
C VAL A 100 -11.08 -3.19 -14.78
N MET A 101 -10.80 -1.90 -14.63
CA MET A 101 -10.32 -1.05 -15.72
C MET A 101 -8.79 -1.13 -15.72
N GLU A 102 -8.19 -1.63 -16.80
CA GLU A 102 -6.75 -1.45 -17.04
C GLU A 102 -6.48 0.06 -17.09
N GLU A 103 -5.80 0.60 -16.09
CA GLU A 103 -5.10 1.87 -16.27
C GLU A 103 -3.97 1.63 -17.26
N ALA A 104 -4.24 1.98 -18.53
CA ALA A 104 -3.27 1.92 -19.60
C ALA A 104 -2.16 2.96 -19.37
N SER A 105 -1.14 2.61 -18.59
CA SER A 105 0.16 3.26 -18.74
C SER A 105 0.73 2.87 -20.12
N SER A 106 1.09 3.88 -20.88
CA SER A 106 1.37 3.80 -22.31
C SER A 106 2.70 3.09 -22.62
N TYR A 107 2.74 1.77 -22.81
CA TYR A 107 3.71 1.16 -23.76
C TYR A 107 3.50 -0.30 -24.25
N ASN A 108 2.49 -1.09 -23.85
CA ASN A 108 2.39 -2.49 -24.32
C ASN A 108 1.04 -2.87 -24.93
N ARG A 109 0.77 -2.41 -26.16
CA ARG A 109 -0.35 -2.85 -27.01
C ARG A 109 -0.18 -4.26 -27.61
N LYS A 110 0.32 -5.23 -26.85
CA LYS A 110 0.40 -6.64 -27.30
C LYS A 110 -0.25 -7.66 -26.35
N ALA A 111 -0.76 -7.25 -25.19
CA ALA A 111 -1.61 -8.09 -24.33
C ALA A 111 -3.13 -7.85 -24.56
N SER A 112 -3.48 -7.11 -25.62
CA SER A 112 -4.85 -6.65 -25.91
C SER A 112 -5.75 -7.76 -26.48
N GLN A 113 -6.09 -8.75 -25.67
CA GLN A 113 -7.26 -9.62 -25.88
C GLN A 113 -8.13 -9.82 -24.63
N HIS A 114 -7.88 -9.09 -23.54
CA HIS A 114 -8.82 -9.09 -22.40
C HIS A 114 -9.87 -8.00 -22.63
N LYS A 115 -11.09 -8.46 -22.94
CA LYS A 115 -12.27 -7.65 -23.20
C LYS A 115 -12.52 -6.66 -22.05
N LYS A 116 -13.00 -5.45 -22.42
CA LYS A 116 -13.68 -4.47 -21.56
C LYS A 116 -14.36 -5.10 -20.33
N GLY A 117 -14.02 -4.58 -19.15
CA GLY A 117 -14.86 -4.55 -17.94
C GLY A 117 -15.51 -5.87 -17.56
N LYS A 118 -14.74 -6.79 -17.00
CA LYS A 118 -15.32 -7.82 -16.15
C LYS A 118 -15.34 -7.28 -14.74
N ASP A 119 -16.54 -7.07 -14.22
CA ASP A 119 -16.75 -6.91 -12.80
C ASP A 119 -16.22 -8.16 -12.09
N GLU A 120 -15.32 -7.96 -11.14
CA GLU A 120 -14.71 -9.03 -10.35
C GLU A 120 -15.15 -8.89 -8.89
N LYS A 121 -15.52 -10.02 -8.29
CA LYS A 121 -15.80 -10.08 -6.86
C LYS A 121 -14.51 -10.28 -6.10
N ILE A 122 -14.20 -9.34 -5.23
CA ILE A 122 -13.04 -9.38 -4.35
C ILE A 122 -13.48 -9.55 -2.90
N ARG A 123 -12.59 -10.10 -2.08
CA ARG A 123 -12.81 -10.23 -0.64
C ARG A 123 -11.86 -9.33 0.13
N ILE A 124 -12.39 -8.63 1.11
CA ILE A 124 -11.64 -7.83 2.07
C ILE A 124 -11.67 -8.53 3.42
N ILE A 125 -10.52 -8.59 4.10
CA ILE A 125 -10.42 -9.06 5.49
C ILE A 125 -10.24 -7.86 6.44
N ASP A 126 -10.93 -7.87 7.59
CA ASP A 126 -10.70 -6.87 8.65
C ASP A 126 -9.26 -6.99 9.15
N VAL A 127 -8.53 -5.88 9.14
CA VAL A 127 -7.18 -5.79 9.69
C VAL A 127 -7.12 -6.29 11.13
N LYS A 128 -8.14 -6.01 11.95
CA LYS A 128 -8.21 -6.48 13.34
C LYS A 128 -8.25 -8.01 13.40
N ASP A 129 -9.07 -8.64 12.57
CA ASP A 129 -9.21 -10.10 12.54
C ASP A 129 -7.94 -10.74 12.00
N PHE A 130 -7.37 -10.20 10.92
CA PHE A 130 -6.10 -10.67 10.37
C PHE A 130 -4.96 -10.65 11.40
N ILE A 131 -4.80 -9.53 12.13
CA ILE A 131 -3.79 -9.39 13.19
C ILE A 131 -3.99 -10.44 14.28
N LYS A 132 -5.24 -10.63 14.72
CA LYS A 132 -5.58 -11.56 15.81
C LYS A 132 -5.34 -13.01 15.39
N GLU A 133 -5.80 -13.40 14.20
CA GLU A 133 -5.67 -14.76 13.66
C GLU A 133 -4.22 -15.15 13.44
N ASN A 134 -3.37 -14.21 13.03
CA ASN A 134 -1.94 -14.44 12.78
C ASN A 134 -1.06 -14.10 13.98
N ASN A 135 -1.65 -13.72 15.12
CA ASN A 135 -0.96 -13.33 16.35
C ASN A 135 0.14 -12.27 16.13
N LEU A 136 -0.10 -11.31 15.25
CA LEU A 136 0.90 -10.30 14.87
C LEU A 136 1.16 -9.34 16.03
N GLN A 137 2.37 -9.37 16.55
CA GLN A 137 2.79 -8.52 17.67
C GLN A 137 3.39 -7.19 17.20
N GLN A 138 4.02 -7.19 16.03
CA GLN A 138 4.73 -6.06 15.44
C GLN A 138 4.88 -6.26 13.94
N ILE A 139 4.95 -5.15 13.20
CA ILE A 139 5.28 -5.09 11.78
C ILE A 139 6.41 -4.08 11.62
N ASP A 140 7.47 -4.45 10.90
CA ASP A 140 8.61 -3.56 10.69
C ASP A 140 8.34 -2.52 9.60
N LEU A 141 7.59 -2.91 8.57
CA LEU A 141 7.15 -2.02 7.50
C LEU A 141 5.78 -2.46 6.96
N ILE A 142 4.83 -1.54 6.93
CA ILE A 142 3.60 -1.69 6.15
C ILE A 142 3.59 -0.66 5.03
N LYS A 143 3.50 -1.12 3.78
CA LYS A 143 3.21 -0.28 2.62
C LYS A 143 1.73 -0.36 2.31
N ILE A 144 1.11 0.80 2.12
CA ILE A 144 -0.32 0.93 1.82
C ILE A 144 -0.49 1.76 0.54
N ASN A 145 -0.97 1.11 -0.51
CA ASN A 145 -1.48 1.74 -1.72
C ASN A 145 -2.63 0.86 -2.23
N ILE A 146 -3.87 1.30 -2.00
CA ILE A 146 -5.09 0.52 -2.29
C ILE A 146 -6.21 1.42 -2.81
N GLU A 147 -5.84 2.41 -3.63
CA GLU A 147 -6.76 3.21 -4.44
C GLU A 147 -7.92 3.83 -3.65
N GLY A 148 -7.64 4.41 -2.47
CA GLY A 148 -8.60 5.09 -1.60
C GLY A 148 -9.03 4.33 -0.36
N ALA A 149 -8.93 3.00 -0.37
CA ALA A 149 -9.28 2.21 0.81
C ALA A 149 -8.28 2.43 1.96
N GLU A 150 -7.15 3.10 1.74
CA GLU A 150 -6.16 3.42 2.77
C GLU A 150 -6.77 4.24 3.90
N TYR A 151 -7.74 5.11 3.61
CA TYR A 151 -8.35 5.95 4.63
C TYR A 151 -9.15 5.12 5.65
N ASP A 152 -9.96 4.17 5.18
CA ASP A 152 -10.75 3.29 6.05
C ASP A 152 -9.85 2.33 6.82
N LEU A 153 -8.84 1.75 6.15
CA LEU A 153 -7.85 0.89 6.78
C LEU A 153 -7.10 1.62 7.90
N LEU A 154 -6.60 2.83 7.65
CA LEU A 154 -5.85 3.61 8.63
C LEU A 154 -6.73 4.08 9.80
N ASP A 155 -7.96 4.54 9.54
CA ASP A 155 -8.93 4.85 10.60
C ASP A 155 -9.15 3.63 11.51
N ARG A 156 -9.31 2.43 10.93
CA ARG A 156 -9.45 1.19 11.69
C ARG A 156 -8.20 0.84 12.48
N MET A 157 -7.01 0.94 11.88
CA MET A 157 -5.73 0.66 12.56
C MET A 157 -5.49 1.62 13.73
N ILE A 158 -5.90 2.88 13.60
CA ILE A 158 -5.88 3.89 14.67
C ILE A 158 -6.85 3.52 15.78
N GLU A 159 -8.11 3.19 15.44
CA GLU A 159 -9.16 2.80 16.38
C GLU A 159 -8.72 1.62 17.27
N ILE A 160 -8.12 0.59 16.68
CA ILE A 160 -7.62 -0.59 17.40
C ILE A 160 -6.21 -0.38 17.98
N ASN A 161 -5.65 0.82 17.86
CA ASN A 161 -4.33 1.23 18.36
C ASN A 161 -3.16 0.37 17.81
N PHE A 162 -3.36 -0.29 16.67
CA PHE A 162 -2.35 -1.16 16.07
C PHE A 162 -1.29 -0.40 15.27
N ILE A 163 -1.54 0.87 14.90
CA ILE A 163 -0.49 1.73 14.34
C ILE A 163 0.75 1.79 15.23
N LYS A 164 0.62 1.70 16.57
CA LYS A 164 1.75 1.67 17.52
C LYS A 164 2.58 0.38 17.46
N LYS A 165 2.14 -0.61 16.69
CA LYS A 165 2.84 -1.87 16.42
C LYS A 165 3.51 -1.88 15.05
N CYS A 166 3.40 -0.80 14.28
CA CYS A 166 4.06 -0.66 12.99
C CYS A 166 5.28 0.25 13.16
N ASN A 167 6.49 -0.23 12.88
CA ASN A 167 7.69 0.60 12.99
C ASN A 167 7.72 1.66 11.88
N ASN A 168 7.34 1.28 10.65
CA ASN A 168 7.22 2.17 9.52
C ASN A 168 5.88 1.98 8.81
N LEU A 169 5.23 3.08 8.45
CA LEU A 169 4.07 3.10 7.56
C LEU A 169 4.42 3.92 6.30
N GLN A 170 4.64 3.24 5.18
CA GLN A 170 4.77 3.86 3.86
C GLN A 170 3.38 3.96 3.22
N ILE A 171 2.90 5.17 2.98
CA ILE A 171 1.51 5.39 2.57
C ILE A 171 1.48 6.22 1.29
N GLN A 172 0.67 5.78 0.32
CA GLN A 172 0.20 6.61 -0.78
C GLN A 172 -1.27 6.93 -0.56
N PHE A 173 -1.56 8.21 -0.29
CA PHE A 173 -2.91 8.72 -0.19
C PHE A 173 -3.43 9.14 -1.56
N HIS A 174 -4.68 8.82 -1.85
CA HIS A 174 -5.36 9.17 -3.10
C HIS A 174 -6.29 10.38 -2.91
N ASP A 175 -6.15 11.39 -3.77
CA ASP A 175 -6.84 12.67 -3.67
C ASP A 175 -8.15 12.74 -4.47
N PHE A 176 -8.65 11.63 -5.01
CA PHE A 176 -9.84 11.62 -5.86
C PHE A 176 -11.18 11.35 -5.13
N TYR A 177 -11.16 11.11 -3.81
CA TYR A 177 -12.38 10.82 -3.03
C TYR A 177 -13.00 12.05 -2.38
N PRO A 178 -14.33 12.26 -2.43
CA PRO A 178 -14.98 13.35 -1.72
C PRO A 178 -14.63 13.36 -0.22
N GLY A 179 -14.15 14.49 0.29
CA GLY A 179 -13.79 14.65 1.71
C GLY A 179 -12.42 14.08 2.10
N TYR A 180 -11.59 13.65 1.14
CA TYR A 180 -10.24 13.12 1.38
C TYR A 180 -9.39 14.08 2.23
N GLU A 181 -9.52 15.39 2.05
CA GLU A 181 -8.70 16.40 2.72
C GLU A 181 -8.88 16.39 4.25
N SER A 182 -10.14 16.25 4.70
CA SER A 182 -10.47 16.19 6.13
C SER A 182 -9.95 14.89 6.75
N ARG A 183 -10.15 13.76 6.07
CA ARG A 183 -9.66 12.45 6.51
C ARG A 183 -8.14 12.41 6.53
N TYR A 184 -7.48 12.93 5.51
CA TYR A 184 -6.02 13.05 5.42
C TYR A 184 -5.46 13.83 6.61
N LYS A 185 -6.01 15.02 6.89
CA LYS A 185 -5.61 15.84 8.04
C LYS A 185 -5.82 15.12 9.38
N LYS A 186 -6.96 14.45 9.55
CA LYS A 186 -7.27 13.68 10.76
C LYS A 186 -6.25 12.55 10.96
N ILE A 187 -5.97 11.76 9.92
CA ILE A 187 -5.01 10.66 9.99
C ILE A 187 -3.60 11.18 10.28
N HIS A 188 -3.16 12.25 9.60
CA HIS A 188 -1.89 12.94 9.90
C HIS A 188 -1.79 13.34 11.37
N ASN A 189 -2.84 13.94 11.92
CA ASN A 189 -2.87 14.33 13.32
C ASN A 189 -2.76 13.12 14.26
N GLU A 190 -3.46 12.02 13.99
CA GLU A 190 -3.36 10.81 14.81
C GLU A 190 -2.00 10.10 14.69
N LEU A 191 -1.45 10.00 13.48
CA LEU A 191 -0.12 9.43 13.26
C LEU A 191 0.95 10.26 13.97
N SER A 192 0.87 11.60 13.93
CA SER A 192 1.85 12.49 14.58
C SER A 192 1.94 12.33 16.10
N LYS A 193 0.92 11.77 16.75
CA LYS A 193 0.95 11.45 18.19
C LYS A 193 1.85 10.26 18.54
N THR A 194 2.21 9.45 17.56
CA THR A 194 2.89 8.15 17.76
C THR A 194 4.09 7.95 16.86
N HIS A 195 4.12 8.64 15.72
CA HIS A 195 5.13 8.55 14.68
C HIS A 195 5.59 9.96 14.29
N HIS A 196 6.72 10.05 13.61
CA HIS A 196 7.18 11.27 12.94
C HIS A 196 7.35 11.01 11.45
N LEU A 197 7.18 12.06 10.64
CA LEU A 197 7.43 11.98 9.20
C LEU A 197 8.93 11.89 8.92
N THR A 198 9.31 10.92 8.09
CA THR A 198 10.68 10.78 7.57
C THR A 198 10.83 11.39 6.18
N TYR A 199 9.77 11.35 5.38
CA TYR A 199 9.62 12.11 4.15
C TYR A 199 8.13 12.26 3.80
N GLN A 200 7.81 13.29 3.01
CA GLN A 200 6.46 13.55 2.54
C GLN A 200 6.47 14.21 1.16
N TYR A 201 5.85 13.54 0.19
CA TYR A 201 5.43 14.08 -1.09
C TYR A 201 3.92 13.90 -1.16
N PRO A 202 3.12 14.94 -0.84
CA PRO A 202 1.68 14.77 -0.62
C PRO A 202 1.00 14.10 -1.80
N PHE A 203 0.21 13.06 -1.51
CA PHE A 203 -0.51 12.23 -2.50
C PHE A 203 0.38 11.50 -3.53
N VAL A 204 1.68 11.37 -3.24
CA VAL A 204 2.62 10.53 -3.99
C VAL A 204 3.12 9.41 -3.08
N TRP A 205 3.95 9.77 -2.08
CA TRP A 205 4.42 8.86 -1.05
C TRP A 205 4.81 9.64 0.20
N GLU A 206 4.50 9.07 1.36
CA GLU A 206 5.00 9.53 2.65
C GLU A 206 5.35 8.34 3.53
N ASN A 207 6.26 8.53 4.49
CA ASN A 207 6.60 7.51 5.46
C ASN A 207 6.60 8.06 6.89
N TRP A 208 5.92 7.33 7.76
CA TRP A 208 5.82 7.58 9.19
C TRP A 208 6.63 6.54 9.95
N GLU A 209 7.59 6.99 10.76
CA GLU A 209 8.40 6.12 11.61
C GLU A 209 7.97 6.26 13.08
N LEU A 210 7.79 5.13 13.76
CA LEU A 210 7.37 5.08 15.16
C LEU A 210 8.38 5.82 16.05
N ASN A 211 7.88 6.70 16.90
CA ASN A 211 8.73 7.43 17.84
C ASN A 211 9.38 6.44 18.81
N LYS A 212 10.71 6.52 18.94
CA LYS A 212 11.42 5.73 19.95
C LYS A 212 11.06 6.26 21.33
N SER A 213 10.56 5.37 22.18
CA SER A 213 10.29 5.61 23.60
C SER A 213 11.57 5.95 24.37
#